data_AF-A0AAX3LTA7-F1
#
_entry.id   AF-A0AAX3LTA7-F1
#
_cell.length_a   1.000
_cell.length_b   1.000
_cell.length_c   1.000
_cell.angle_alpha   90.00
_cell.angle_beta   90.00
_cell.angle_gamma   90.00
#
_symmetry.space_group_name_H-M   'P 1'
#
loop_
_entity.id
_entity.type
_entity.pdbx_description
1 polymer ?
#
loop_
_entity_poly.entity_id
_entity_poly.type
_entity_poly.pdbx_seq_one_letter_code
_entity_poly.pdbx_strand_id
1 'polypeptide(L)' 'MRSCRLRGRYGRTYIEAMVAEEGDPALDAFLGFIEADIKMHPEGLQALNGGLHDRLKALVGNADVILDAPLSDEDE' A
#
# COMPACT_ATOMS: atom_id res chain seq x y z
N MET A 1 -22.14 -1.10 11.50
CA MET A 1 -21.61 -2.46 11.72
C MET A 1 -22.26 -3.40 10.71
N ARG A 2 -21.57 -3.73 9.61
CA ARG A 2 -22.07 -4.66 8.58
C ARG A 2 -21.14 -5.88 8.58
N SER A 3 -21.48 -6.91 9.37
CA SER A 3 -20.80 -8.20 9.32
C SER A 3 -21.53 -9.10 8.32
N CYS A 4 -20.79 -9.69 7.38
CA CYS A 4 -21.31 -10.64 6.41
C CYS A 4 -21.01 -12.05 6.89
N ARG A 5 -22.04 -12.89 6.93
CA ARG A 5 -21.93 -14.29 7.35
C ARG A 5 -21.92 -15.18 6.12
N LEU A 6 -20.80 -15.82 5.84
CA LEU A 6 -20.66 -16.78 4.75
C LEU A 6 -20.73 -18.21 5.29
N ARG A 7 -21.43 -19.09 4.57
CA ARG A 7 -21.50 -20.52 4.85
C ARG A 7 -20.80 -21.26 3.72
N GLY A 8 -19.63 -21.81 4.01
CA GLY A 8 -18.87 -22.65 3.09
C GLY A 8 -19.13 -24.14 3.34
N ARG A 9 -18.73 -24.98 2.38
CA ARG A 9 -18.86 -26.45 2.43
C ARG A 9 -18.13 -27.09 3.64
N TYR A 10 -17.16 -26.38 4.23
CA TYR A 10 -16.36 -26.82 5.37
C TYR A 10 -16.55 -26.00 6.66
N GLY A 11 -17.50 -25.06 6.71
CA GLY A 11 -17.71 -24.30 7.94
C GLY A 11 -18.42 -22.95 7.78
N ARG A 12 -18.51 -22.21 8.89
CA ARG A 12 -19.02 -20.85 8.94
C ARG A 12 -17.86 -19.88 9.00
N THR A 13 -17.84 -18.91 8.09
CA THR A 13 -16.87 -17.81 8.06
C THR A 13 -17.58 -16.50 8.32
N TYR A 14 -16.96 -15.65 9.13
CA TYR A 14 -17.43 -14.31 9.44
C TYR A 14 -16.46 -13.32 8.80
N ILE A 15 -16.98 -12.38 8.01
CA ILE A 15 -16.20 -11.27 7.47
C ILE A 15 -16.77 -9.99 8.07
N GLU A 16 -15.92 -9.21 8.70
CA GLU A 16 -16.25 -7.89 9.23
C GLU A 16 -15.47 -6.84 8.44
N ALA A 17 -16.13 -5.74 8.08
CA ALA A 17 -15.46 -4.62 7.46
C ALA A 17 -14.48 -4.01 8.49
N MET A 18 -13.20 -4.02 8.17
CA MET A 18 -12.18 -3.35 8.97
C MET A 18 -12.41 -1.84 8.87
N VAL A 19 -12.91 -1.25 9.96
CA VAL A 19 -12.94 0.19 10.13
C VAL A 19 -11.55 0.57 10.61
N ALA A 20 -10.72 1.12 9.72
CA ALA A 20 -9.44 1.69 10.09
C ALA A 20 -9.69 2.95 10.94
N GLU A 21 -9.85 2.77 12.26
CA GLU A 21 -9.99 3.89 13.20
C GLU A 21 -8.69 4.28 13.90
N GLU A 22 -7.70 3.38 13.94
CA GLU A 22 -6.34 3.70 14.38
C GLU A 22 -5.36 3.27 13.29
N GLY A 23 -4.37 4.13 13.02
CA GLY A 23 -3.30 3.82 12.08
C GLY A 23 -2.60 2.52 12.45
N ASP A 24 -1.99 1.86 11.46
CA ASP A 24 -1.27 0.61 11.70
C ASP A 24 0.00 0.92 12.54
N PRO A 25 0.08 0.45 13.80
CA PRO A 25 1.22 0.76 14.67
C PRO A 25 2.53 0.19 14.14
N ALA A 26 2.50 -0.88 13.34
CA ALA A 26 3.69 -1.41 12.69
C ALA A 26 4.14 -0.49 11.53
N LEU A 27 3.18 0.05 10.78
CA LEU A 27 3.46 1.03 9.74
C LEU A 27 4.00 2.33 10.33
N ASP A 28 3.43 2.82 11.43
CA ASP A 28 3.90 4.03 12.11
C ASP A 28 5.33 3.86 12.63
N ALA A 29 5.63 2.72 13.26
CA ALA A 29 6.99 2.41 13.71
C ALA A 29 7.98 2.33 12.54
N PHE A 30 7.56 1.73 11.42
CA PHE A 30 8.38 1.64 10.21
C PHE A 30 8.65 3.03 9.60
N LEU A 31 7.63 3.87 9.47
CA LEU A 31 7.79 5.22 8.94
C LEU A 31 8.66 6.10 9.85
N GLY A 32 8.53 5.95 11.18
CA GLY A 32 9.42 6.62 12.14
C GLY A 32 10.88 6.19 12.01
N PHE A 33 11.14 4.91 11.73
CA PHE A 33 12.49 4.41 11.43
C PHE A 33 13.06 5.08 10.17
N ILE A 34 12.30 5.11 9.07
CA ILE A 34 12.73 5.74 7.82
C ILE A 34 12.96 7.25 8.01
N GLU A 35 12.10 7.94 8.75
CA GLU A 35 12.27 9.36 9.06
C GLU A 35 13.59 9.62 9.81
N ALA A 36 13.90 8.80 10.82
CA ALA A 36 15.13 8.94 11.59
C ALA A 36 16.36 8.66 10.71
N ASP A 37 16.31 7.64 9.86
CA ASP A 37 17.38 7.29 8.92
C ASP A 37 17.64 8.42 7.91
N ILE A 38 16.59 8.97 7.31
CA ILE A 38 16.66 10.11 6.38
C ILE A 38 17.29 11.35 7.04
N LYS A 39 16.92 11.65 8.29
CA LYS A 39 17.51 12.78 9.04
C LYS A 39 18.97 12.56 9.37
N MET A 40 19.37 11.31 9.62
CA MET A 40 20.73 10.95 9.97
C MET A 40 21.66 10.87 8.74
N HIS A 41 21.11 10.47 7.60
CA HIS A 41 21.84 10.22 6.34
C HIS A 41 21.23 10.97 5.14
N PRO A 42 21.17 12.32 5.17
CA PRO A 42 20.63 13.10 4.06
C PRO A 42 21.45 12.94 2.78
N GLU A 43 22.72 12.54 2.86
CA GLU A 43 23.59 12.23 1.72
C GLU A 43 23.09 11.04 0.87
N GLY A 44 22.26 10.16 1.46
CA GLY A 44 21.62 9.05 0.75
C GLY A 44 20.44 9.48 -0.13
N LEU A 45 19.85 10.65 0.14
CA LEU A 45 18.80 11.22 -0.71
C LEU A 45 19.41 11.89 -1.94
N GLN A 46 19.59 11.08 -2.97
CA GLN A 46 19.88 11.60 -4.31
C GLN A 46 18.58 12.02 -4.97
N ALA A 47 18.54 13.26 -5.46
CA ALA A 47 17.45 13.70 -6.31
C ALA A 47 17.32 12.74 -7.50
N LEU A 48 16.09 12.29 -7.78
CA LEU A 48 15.81 11.53 -8.98
C LEU A 48 16.29 12.35 -10.18
N ASN A 49 17.29 11.85 -10.90
CA ASN A 49 17.79 12.51 -12.09
C ASN A 49 16.63 12.63 -13.11
N GLY A 50 16.46 13.81 -13.73
CA GLY A 50 15.44 14.04 -14.75
C GLY A 50 15.44 12.96 -15.85
N GLY A 51 16.62 12.46 -16.23
CA GLY A 51 16.71 11.36 -17.20
C GLY A 51 16.17 10.01 -16.70
N LEU A 52 16.25 9.72 -15.40
CA LEU A 52 15.63 8.54 -14.80
C LEU A 52 14.11 8.72 -14.70
N HIS A 53 13.66 9.91 -14.30
CA HIS A 53 12.25 10.27 -14.27
C HIS A 53 11.59 10.11 -15.65
N ASP A 54 12.24 10.60 -16.72
CA ASP A 54 11.70 10.49 -18.08
C ASP A 54 11.63 9.04 -18.57
N ARG A 55 12.60 8.20 -18.18
CA ARG A 55 12.58 6.77 -18.48
C ARG A 55 11.49 6.04 -17.71
N LEU A 56 11.33 6.32 -16.42
CA LEU A 56 10.26 5.75 -15.59
C LEU A 56 8.89 6.16 -16.11
N LYS A 57 8.73 7.43 -16.48
CA LYS A 57 7.51 7.95 -17.10
C LYS A 57 7.23 7.30 -18.46
N ALA A 58 8.25 7.07 -19.29
CA ALA A 58 8.07 6.37 -20.55
C ALA A 58 7.71 4.89 -20.35
N LEU A 59 8.24 4.26 -19.31
CA LEU A 59 8.00 2.84 -19.00
C LEU A 59 6.64 2.59 -18.35
N VAL A 60 6.24 3.44 -17.39
CA VAL A 60 5.04 3.26 -16.56
C VAL A 60 3.88 4.16 -17.01
N GLY A 61 4.13 5.18 -17.84
CA GLY A 61 3.12 6.18 -18.22
C GLY A 61 1.93 5.67 -19.01
N ASN A 62 1.96 4.43 -19.50
CA ASN A 62 0.83 3.75 -20.14
C ASN A 62 0.15 2.72 -19.23
N ALA A 63 0.63 2.53 -18.00
CA ALA A 63 0.02 1.63 -17.02
C ALA A 63 -1.05 2.39 -16.25
N ASP A 64 -2.30 1.96 -16.40
CA ASP A 64 -3.42 2.47 -15.61
C ASP A 64 -3.39 1.81 -14.22
N VAL A 65 -2.65 2.41 -13.29
CA VAL A 65 -2.48 1.91 -11.92
C VAL A 65 -3.36 2.72 -10.99
N ILE A 66 -4.51 2.18 -10.64
CA ILE A 66 -5.41 2.77 -9.64
C ILE A 66 -5.21 2.03 -8.32
N LEU A 67 -4.36 2.58 -7.44
CA LEU A 67 -4.06 2.01 -6.13
C LEU A 67 -5.22 2.08 -5.14
N ASP A 68 -6.18 2.98 -5.40
CA ASP A 68 -7.38 3.16 -4.58
C ASP A 68 -8.57 2.32 -5.06
N ALA A 69 -8.41 1.58 -6.15
CA ALA A 69 -9.44 0.67 -6.63
C ALA A 69 -9.47 -0.58 -5.74
N PRO A 70 -10.66 -1.13 -5.44
CA PRO A 70 -10.74 -2.47 -4.88
C PRO A 70 -10.01 -3.45 -5.80
N LEU A 71 -9.24 -4.38 -5.21
CA LEU A 71 -8.60 -5.46 -5.96
C LEU A 71 -9.67 -6.23 -6.73
N SER A 72 -9.37 -6.56 -7.98
CA SER A 72 -10.27 -7.38 -8.80
C SER A 72 -10.29 -8.79 -8.23
N ASP A 73 -11.48 -9.39 -8.14
CA ASP A 73 -11.63 -10.80 -7.77
C ASP A 73 -10.98 -11.75 -8.81
N GLU A 74 -10.59 -11.24 -9.99
CA GLU A 74 -9.95 -12.00 -11.07
C GLU A 74 -8.41 -12.05 -10.98
N ASP A 75 -7.78 -11.26 -10.10
CA ASP A 75 -6.31 -11.20 -9.92
C ASP A 75 -5.80 -12.06 -8.73
N GLU A 76 -6.62 -12.98 -8.21
CA GLU A 76 -6.25 -13.98 -7.18
C GLU A 76 -5.62 -15.27 -7.75
#